data_AF-A0A445I1S7-F1
#
_entry.id   AF-A0A445I1S7-F1
#
_cell.length_a   1.000
_cell.length_b   1.000
_cell.length_c   1.000
_cell.angle_alpha   90.00
_cell.angle_beta   90.00
_cell.angle_gamma   90.00
#
_symmetry.space_group_name_H-M   'P 1'
#
loop_
_entity.id
_entity.type
_entity.pdbx_description
1 polymer ?
#
loop_
_entity_poly.entity_id
_entity_poly.type
_entity_poly.pdbx_seq_one_letter_code
_entity_poly.pdbx_strand_id
1 'polypeptide(L)'
;MKQFTAKIMDMIKQENLYASQGGPIILCQIENEYRDIYAAYGPAAKSYMKWAASMETSLDTRVPWVLWQQADADAADPIINMCNDFYCDQFTSSNAKPKIWTENWSGCRHFTLVFGKNTIDLLSLTVGLQLFFDTWGAGITGPVILKGLKNGSTLDLSSRKWTCKVGLKGEDLGLSSGSSGQWNSQSTLPTNQPLIWYKTNFVAPSGSNPVAIDFTGMGRGEAWVNGQSIGRYWPTYIGSYNSFKCLKNCGKPSQTLYHVPQSWLQPNRNTLILFEESGRNPMQISFATRQIGSVCSHVSGSHPPPVDLWNSDTESEGKVVPLVSLECPYPNQVISSIKFASFGMPYGTCGNFKHGHCRSNEALSIACIGSSSCRIELSINAFGDPCKGVAKSLAVESSCA
;
A
#
# COMPACT_ATOMS: atom_id res chain seq x y z
N MET A 1 38.28 1.25 -6.82
CA MET A 1 37.11 2.03 -6.37
C MET A 1 37.01 3.38 -7.09
N LYS A 2 37.77 4.42 -6.70
CA LYS A 2 37.65 5.79 -7.27
C LYS A 2 37.54 5.87 -8.80
N GLN A 3 38.45 5.23 -9.55
CA GLN A 3 38.43 5.27 -11.02
C GLN A 3 37.15 4.64 -11.61
N PHE A 4 36.72 3.52 -11.06
CA PHE A 4 35.50 2.83 -11.49
C PHE A 4 34.26 3.66 -11.16
N THR A 5 34.15 4.14 -9.91
CA THR A 5 33.04 4.97 -9.46
C THR A 5 32.93 6.23 -10.31
N ALA A 6 34.05 6.94 -10.55
CA ALA A 6 34.05 8.14 -11.39
C ALA A 6 33.53 7.84 -12.81
N LYS A 7 34.03 6.78 -13.44
CA LYS A 7 33.57 6.39 -14.78
C LYS A 7 32.06 6.12 -14.83
N ILE A 8 31.52 5.38 -13.87
CA ILE A 8 30.08 5.09 -13.81
C ILE A 8 29.28 6.37 -13.57
N MET A 9 29.70 7.21 -12.62
CA MET A 9 29.01 8.46 -12.35
C MET A 9 29.02 9.39 -13.58
N ASP A 10 30.12 9.46 -14.31
CA ASP A 10 30.24 10.26 -15.54
C ASP A 10 29.32 9.74 -16.64
N MET A 11 29.22 8.42 -16.83
CA MET A 11 28.27 7.83 -17.77
C MET A 11 26.82 8.18 -17.40
N ILE A 12 26.47 8.08 -16.11
CA ILE A 12 25.12 8.43 -15.62
C ILE A 12 24.82 9.92 -15.83
N LYS A 13 25.82 10.80 -15.62
CA LYS A 13 25.69 12.25 -15.89
C LYS A 13 25.47 12.54 -17.38
N GLN A 14 26.21 11.87 -18.27
CA GLN A 14 26.11 12.08 -19.72
C GLN A 14 24.71 11.73 -20.24
N GLU A 15 24.07 10.72 -19.65
CA GLU A 15 22.71 10.29 -19.98
C GLU A 15 21.60 11.09 -19.26
N ASN A 16 21.95 12.15 -18.53
CA ASN A 16 21.02 13.02 -17.77
C ASN A 16 20.11 12.26 -16.79
N LEU A 17 20.61 11.20 -16.16
CA LEU A 17 19.79 10.33 -15.32
C LEU A 17 19.62 10.82 -13.88
N TYR A 18 20.41 11.80 -13.42
CA TYR A 18 20.21 12.40 -12.10
C TYR A 18 18.99 13.31 -12.06
N ALA A 19 18.31 13.34 -10.91
CA ALA A 19 17.18 14.24 -10.67
C ALA A 19 17.55 15.72 -10.82
N SER A 20 18.79 16.08 -10.52
CA SER A 20 19.36 17.41 -10.78
C SER A 20 19.44 17.77 -12.28
N GLN A 21 19.37 16.78 -13.17
CA GLN A 21 19.35 16.89 -14.63
C GLN A 21 17.98 16.56 -15.24
N GLY A 22 16.96 16.30 -14.40
CA GLY A 22 15.62 15.90 -14.85
C GLY A 22 15.40 14.39 -14.98
N GLY A 23 16.39 13.57 -14.63
CA GLY A 23 16.30 12.10 -14.65
C GLY A 23 15.75 11.47 -13.36
N PRO A 24 15.61 10.13 -13.32
CA PRO A 24 14.94 9.44 -12.22
C PRO A 24 15.80 9.17 -10.97
N ILE A 25 17.12 9.31 -11.05
CA ILE A 25 18.04 8.95 -9.96
C ILE A 25 18.06 10.08 -8.92
N ILE A 26 17.49 9.83 -7.75
CA ILE A 26 17.36 10.80 -6.64
C ILE A 26 18.36 10.57 -5.49
N LEU A 27 19.14 9.48 -5.55
CA LEU A 27 20.06 9.07 -4.49
C LEU A 27 21.20 8.24 -5.08
N CYS A 28 22.41 8.41 -4.55
CA CYS A 28 23.55 7.53 -4.85
C CYS A 28 24.02 6.83 -3.59
N GLN A 29 24.35 5.55 -3.72
CA GLN A 29 24.85 4.73 -2.62
C GLN A 29 26.18 4.08 -3.00
N ILE A 30 27.10 4.05 -2.05
CA ILE A 30 28.29 3.20 -2.11
C ILE A 30 28.26 2.21 -0.95
N GLU A 31 28.25 0.93 -1.31
CA GLU A 31 28.47 -0.17 -0.38
C GLU A 31 29.97 -0.33 -0.17
N ASN A 32 30.45 -0.06 1.05
CA ASN A 32 31.86 -0.28 1.39
C ASN A 32 32.08 -1.27 2.54
N GLU A 33 30.99 -1.76 3.16
CA GLU A 33 30.95 -2.76 4.25
C GLU A 33 31.92 -2.52 5.42
N TYR A 34 32.43 -1.29 5.55
CA TYR A 34 33.69 -1.09 6.28
C TYR A 34 33.52 -1.05 7.80
N ARG A 35 32.28 -0.89 8.30
CA ARG A 35 31.98 -0.94 9.74
C ARG A 35 32.31 -2.30 10.35
N ASP A 36 32.07 -3.40 9.65
CA ASP A 36 32.28 -4.76 10.17
C ASP A 36 33.76 -5.10 10.37
N ILE A 37 34.64 -4.41 9.64
CA ILE A 37 36.10 -4.56 9.76
C ILE A 37 36.78 -3.39 10.47
N TYR A 38 36.04 -2.34 10.80
CA TYR A 38 36.56 -1.09 11.38
C TYR A 38 37.44 -1.32 12.62
N ALA A 39 37.00 -2.22 13.52
CA ALA A 39 37.73 -2.55 14.74
C ALA A 39 39.10 -3.21 14.47
N ALA A 40 39.22 -3.98 13.38
CA ALA A 40 40.46 -4.66 13.02
C ALA A 40 41.53 -3.72 12.45
N TYR A 41 41.11 -2.60 11.84
CA TYR A 41 42.00 -1.65 11.16
C TYR A 41 42.25 -0.34 11.94
N GLY A 42 41.53 -0.12 13.05
CA GLY A 42 41.79 0.98 13.98
C GLY A 42 41.83 2.36 13.31
N PRO A 43 42.85 3.20 13.57
CA PRO A 43 42.93 4.55 13.00
C PRO A 43 42.95 4.60 11.46
N ALA A 44 43.45 3.56 10.79
CA ALA A 44 43.47 3.51 9.32
C ALA A 44 42.05 3.41 8.73
N ALA A 45 41.11 2.77 9.44
CA ALA A 45 39.71 2.70 9.02
C ALA A 45 39.05 4.09 8.99
N LYS A 46 39.33 4.92 10.00
CA LYS A 46 38.85 6.31 10.03
C LYS A 46 39.35 7.12 8.84
N SER A 47 40.62 6.96 8.47
CA SER A 47 41.22 7.62 7.31
C SER A 47 40.58 7.17 6.00
N TYR A 48 40.32 5.88 5.84
CA TYR A 48 39.63 5.34 4.67
C TYR A 48 38.19 5.87 4.57
N MET A 49 37.42 5.87 5.65
CA MET A 49 36.03 6.36 5.65
C MET A 49 35.94 7.84 5.30
N LYS A 50 36.86 8.66 5.83
CA LYS A 50 36.97 10.08 5.43
C LYS A 50 37.33 10.24 3.96
N TRP A 51 38.24 9.41 3.46
CA TRP A 51 38.61 9.42 2.04
C TRP A 51 37.45 9.01 1.13
N ALA A 52 36.69 7.96 1.49
CA ALA A 52 35.53 7.50 0.73
C ALA A 52 34.44 8.59 0.66
N ALA A 53 34.12 9.20 1.81
CA ALA A 53 33.21 10.33 1.90
C ALA A 53 33.67 11.53 1.04
N SER A 54 34.96 11.87 1.11
CA SER A 54 35.54 12.96 0.29
C SER A 54 35.53 12.63 -1.20
N MET A 55 35.75 11.37 -1.57
CA MET A 55 35.69 10.93 -2.95
C MET A 55 34.26 11.06 -3.48
N GLU A 56 33.25 10.58 -2.75
CA GLU A 56 31.84 10.65 -3.17
C GLU A 56 31.36 12.08 -3.38
N THR A 57 31.63 12.94 -2.41
CA THR A 57 31.28 14.37 -2.49
C THR A 57 32.03 15.08 -3.63
N SER A 58 33.24 14.66 -3.96
CA SER A 58 34.00 15.20 -5.09
C SER A 58 33.42 14.85 -6.48
N LEU A 59 32.55 13.84 -6.56
CA LEU A 59 31.94 13.42 -7.83
C LEU A 59 30.79 14.32 -8.28
N ASP A 60 30.38 15.35 -7.51
CA ASP A 60 29.36 16.37 -7.86
C ASP A 60 28.15 15.83 -8.66
N THR A 61 27.48 14.81 -8.13
CA THR A 61 26.26 14.23 -8.73
C THR A 61 25.03 15.12 -8.51
N ARG A 62 25.12 16.10 -7.61
CA ARG A 62 24.04 17.00 -7.17
C ARG A 62 22.78 16.27 -6.67
N VAL A 63 22.92 14.99 -6.32
CA VAL A 63 21.95 14.19 -5.59
C VAL A 63 22.60 13.71 -4.30
N PRO A 64 21.84 13.48 -3.22
CA PRO A 64 22.43 13.09 -1.94
C PRO A 64 23.15 11.74 -2.03
N TRP A 65 24.26 11.64 -1.32
CA TRP A 65 25.00 10.39 -1.11
C TRP A 65 24.58 9.73 0.19
N VAL A 66 24.41 8.42 0.15
CA VAL A 66 24.24 7.57 1.33
C VAL A 66 25.38 6.57 1.40
N LEU A 67 25.83 6.30 2.63
CA LEU A 67 26.95 5.41 2.88
C LEU A 67 26.57 4.29 3.84
N TRP A 68 27.01 3.08 3.51
CA TRP A 68 26.72 1.86 4.25
C TRP A 68 27.17 1.94 5.72
N GLN A 69 26.19 1.84 6.62
CA GLN A 69 26.33 1.56 8.05
C GLN A 69 27.37 2.41 8.80
N GLN A 70 27.31 3.75 8.65
CA GLN A 70 28.20 4.65 9.39
C GLN A 70 27.59 5.09 10.72
N ALA A 71 28.33 4.94 11.82
CA ALA A 71 27.92 5.49 13.11
C ALA A 71 27.82 7.03 13.02
N ASP A 72 26.79 7.60 13.65
CA ASP A 72 26.36 9.01 13.57
C ASP A 72 27.47 10.08 13.70
N ALA A 73 28.63 9.75 14.29
CA ALA A 73 29.72 10.69 14.54
C ALA A 73 30.73 10.85 13.38
N ASP A 74 30.78 9.90 12.43
CA ASP A 74 31.82 9.88 11.38
C ASP A 74 31.30 10.21 9.97
N ALA A 75 29.98 10.33 9.77
CA ALA A 75 29.39 10.71 8.48
C ALA A 75 29.63 12.20 8.21
N ALA A 76 30.65 12.52 7.41
CA ALA A 76 30.94 13.88 6.99
C ALA A 76 29.74 14.47 6.23
N ASP A 77 29.27 15.65 6.61
CA ASP A 77 28.28 16.39 5.83
C ASP A 77 28.82 16.61 4.41
N PRO A 78 28.00 16.39 3.35
CA PRO A 78 26.54 16.21 3.31
C PRO A 78 26.05 14.74 3.25
N ILE A 79 26.86 13.75 3.59
CA ILE A 79 26.48 12.32 3.45
C ILE A 79 25.42 11.95 4.48
N ILE A 80 24.36 11.29 4.02
CA ILE A 80 23.27 10.81 4.88
C ILE A 80 23.64 9.41 5.39
N ASN A 81 23.65 9.25 6.71
CA ASN A 81 23.80 7.95 7.32
C ASN A 81 22.48 7.18 7.25
N MET A 82 22.57 5.88 7.04
CA MET A 82 21.41 5.02 6.86
C MET A 82 21.54 3.74 7.68
N CYS A 83 20.40 3.12 7.95
CA CYS A 83 20.35 1.81 8.57
C CYS A 83 20.33 0.70 7.52
N ASN A 84 21.29 -0.23 7.63
CA ASN A 84 21.24 -1.55 7.01
C ASN A 84 21.42 -2.58 8.11
N ASP A 85 20.30 -2.96 8.73
CA ASP A 85 20.27 -3.90 9.86
C ASP A 85 18.84 -4.42 10.12
N PHE A 86 18.70 -5.40 11.01
CA PHE A 86 17.45 -6.04 11.41
C PHE A 86 16.47 -5.13 12.16
N TYR A 87 16.99 -4.13 12.88
CA TYR A 87 16.24 -3.26 13.80
C TYR A 87 16.31 -1.78 13.38
N CYS A 88 16.11 -1.51 12.09
CA CYS A 88 16.09 -0.15 11.58
C CYS A 88 14.94 0.71 12.12
N ASP A 89 13.97 0.09 12.81
CA ASP A 89 12.96 0.80 13.61
C ASP A 89 13.58 1.61 14.75
N GLN A 90 14.68 1.13 15.34
CA GLN A 90 15.38 1.80 16.45
C GLN A 90 16.48 2.76 15.98
N PHE A 91 16.87 2.70 14.71
CA PHE A 91 17.88 3.60 14.16
C PHE A 91 17.44 5.07 14.25
N THR A 92 18.33 5.92 14.72
CA THR A 92 18.16 7.37 14.78
C THR A 92 19.25 8.02 13.93
N SER A 93 18.90 9.02 13.13
CA SER A 93 19.89 9.85 12.43
C SER A 93 20.25 11.06 13.29
N SER A 94 21.53 11.41 13.35
CA SER A 94 21.99 12.70 13.91
C SER A 94 21.76 13.87 12.94
N ASN A 95 21.74 15.10 13.47
CA ASN A 95 21.85 16.35 12.71
C ASN A 95 20.79 16.62 11.62
N ALA A 96 19.50 16.46 11.95
CA ALA A 96 18.37 16.81 11.06
C ALA A 96 18.36 16.11 9.67
N LYS A 97 19.16 15.04 9.52
CA LYS A 97 19.18 14.18 8.33
C LYS A 97 17.98 13.23 8.33
N PRO A 98 17.42 12.88 7.16
CA PRO A 98 16.29 11.96 7.08
C PRO A 98 16.68 10.56 7.57
N LYS A 99 15.77 9.90 8.29
CA LYS A 99 15.91 8.48 8.64
C LYS A 99 15.66 7.63 7.40
N ILE A 100 16.70 6.98 6.87
CA ILE A 100 16.65 6.15 5.66
C ILE A 100 17.21 4.75 5.98
N TRP A 101 16.64 3.72 5.36
CA TRP A 101 17.20 2.38 5.30
C TRP A 101 17.32 1.93 3.84
N THR A 102 18.35 1.17 3.48
CA THR A 102 18.53 0.68 2.09
C THR A 102 18.54 -0.85 2.00
N GLU A 103 18.68 -1.55 3.13
CA GLU A 103 18.62 -3.00 3.25
C GLU A 103 17.91 -3.40 4.56
N ASN A 104 17.13 -4.49 4.53
CA ASN A 104 16.43 -5.05 5.68
C ASN A 104 16.63 -6.57 5.72
N TRP A 105 17.26 -7.10 6.77
CA TRP A 105 17.68 -8.50 6.87
C TRP A 105 16.75 -9.32 7.81
N SER A 106 16.88 -10.66 7.83
CA SER A 106 16.19 -11.65 8.71
C SER A 106 16.42 -11.55 10.24
N GLY A 107 15.49 -10.95 11.00
CA GLY A 107 15.67 -10.61 12.43
C GLY A 107 16.03 -11.73 13.43
N CYS A 108 16.77 -11.36 14.49
CA CYS A 108 17.13 -12.24 15.61
C CYS A 108 16.19 -12.03 16.82
N ARG A 109 15.30 -12.98 17.13
CA ARG A 109 14.39 -12.89 18.29
C ARG A 109 15.00 -13.54 19.54
N HIS A 110 14.96 -12.83 20.67
CA HIS A 110 15.37 -13.38 21.96
C HIS A 110 14.25 -14.20 22.58
N PHE A 111 14.58 -15.39 23.09
CA PHE A 111 13.67 -16.24 23.85
C PHE A 111 14.45 -17.02 24.90
N THR A 112 13.76 -17.44 25.95
CA THR A 112 14.36 -18.23 27.04
C THR A 112 14.19 -19.71 26.74
N LEU A 113 15.29 -20.44 26.75
CA LEU A 113 15.29 -21.91 26.70
C LEU A 113 15.21 -22.46 28.13
N VAL A 114 14.45 -23.53 28.31
CA VAL A 114 14.43 -24.29 29.57
C VAL A 114 15.41 -25.46 29.49
N PHE A 115 15.83 -25.98 30.65
CA PHE A 115 16.66 -27.17 30.69
C PHE A 115 15.93 -28.38 30.08
N GLY A 116 16.62 -29.14 29.21
CA GLY A 116 16.06 -30.29 28.54
C GLY A 116 15.51 -29.99 27.14
N LYS A 117 14.45 -30.71 26.76
CA LYS A 117 13.87 -30.63 25.41
C LYS A 117 13.05 -29.35 25.26
N ASN A 118 13.37 -28.55 24.24
CA ASN A 118 12.62 -27.36 23.86
C ASN A 118 11.94 -27.60 22.50
N THR A 119 10.74 -27.05 22.33
CA THR A 119 10.03 -27.02 21.05
C THR A 119 10.07 -25.59 20.53
N ILE A 120 10.51 -25.40 19.28
CA ILE A 120 10.56 -24.10 18.61
C ILE A 120 9.59 -24.16 17.44
N ASP A 121 8.52 -23.39 17.54
CA ASP A 121 7.51 -23.27 16.48
C ASP A 121 7.73 -21.95 15.73
N LEU A 122 7.92 -22.05 14.41
CA LEU A 122 8.08 -20.90 13.52
C LEU A 122 6.87 -20.83 12.59
N LEU A 123 6.07 -19.78 12.74
CA LEU A 123 4.95 -19.49 11.84
C LEU A 123 5.46 -18.66 10.67
N SER A 124 5.47 -19.24 9.48
CA SER A 124 5.74 -18.54 8.23
C SER A 124 4.43 -18.19 7.53
N LEU A 125 4.30 -16.95 7.06
CA LEU A 125 3.08 -16.46 6.42
C LEU A 125 3.41 -15.73 5.13
N THR A 126 2.60 -15.98 4.09
CA THR A 126 2.74 -15.37 2.77
C THR A 126 1.63 -14.34 2.54
N VAL A 127 2.00 -13.07 2.35
CA VAL A 127 1.04 -11.98 2.08
C VAL A 127 0.89 -11.75 0.58
N GLY A 128 0.42 -12.79 -0.12
CA GLY A 128 0.33 -12.80 -1.58
C GLY A 128 1.61 -13.29 -2.23
N LEU A 129 1.49 -13.76 -3.46
CA LEU A 129 2.61 -14.21 -4.28
C LEU A 129 2.93 -13.15 -5.34
N GLN A 130 4.18 -13.11 -5.77
CA GLN A 130 4.60 -12.20 -6.82
C GLN A 130 3.94 -12.60 -8.14
N LEU A 131 3.36 -11.63 -8.84
CA LEU A 131 2.65 -11.85 -10.11
C LEU A 131 3.58 -11.93 -11.32
N PHE A 132 4.86 -11.62 -11.15
CA PHE A 132 5.86 -11.61 -12.23
C PHE A 132 7.08 -12.45 -11.81
N PHE A 133 7.36 -13.48 -12.61
CA PHE A 133 8.37 -14.52 -12.39
C PHE A 133 8.07 -15.47 -11.22
N ASP A 134 8.11 -16.77 -11.49
CA ASP A 134 7.74 -17.89 -10.61
C ASP A 134 8.94 -18.48 -9.85
N THR A 135 10.14 -17.90 -10.02
CA THR A 135 11.39 -18.45 -9.50
C THR A 135 11.64 -18.12 -8.03
N TRP A 136 10.87 -17.21 -7.43
CA TRP A 136 11.09 -16.78 -6.05
C TRP A 136 10.27 -17.61 -5.06
N GLY A 137 10.96 -18.37 -4.20
CA GLY A 137 10.34 -19.15 -3.13
C GLY A 137 9.92 -18.31 -1.92
N ALA A 138 8.85 -18.70 -1.24
CA ALA A 138 8.45 -18.13 0.04
C ALA A 138 8.70 -19.11 1.19
N GLY A 139 8.91 -18.59 2.40
CA GLY A 139 9.04 -19.41 3.60
C GLY A 139 10.36 -19.21 4.34
N ILE A 140 10.71 -20.19 5.17
CA ILE A 140 11.96 -20.22 5.93
C ILE A 140 13.01 -20.95 5.07
N THR A 141 13.76 -20.20 4.27
CA THR A 141 14.79 -20.75 3.36
C THR A 141 16.16 -20.93 4.03
N GLY A 142 16.28 -20.52 5.30
CA GLY A 142 17.50 -20.61 6.07
C GLY A 142 18.54 -19.52 5.74
N PRO A 143 19.64 -19.47 6.50
CA PRO A 143 19.96 -20.35 7.63
C PRO A 143 19.17 -20.01 8.91
N VAL A 144 18.87 -21.02 9.73
CA VAL A 144 18.25 -20.87 11.06
C VAL A 144 19.29 -21.12 12.14
N ILE A 145 19.80 -20.05 12.75
CA ILE A 145 20.94 -20.13 13.67
C ILE A 145 20.49 -19.75 15.09
N LEU A 146 20.70 -20.66 16.03
CA LEU A 146 20.56 -20.40 17.46
C LEU A 146 21.89 -19.89 18.02
N LYS A 147 21.88 -18.68 18.60
CA LYS A 147 23.06 -18.05 19.22
C LYS A 147 22.88 -17.95 20.74
N GLY A 148 23.98 -17.78 21.48
CA GLY A 148 23.94 -17.52 22.93
C GLY A 148 23.91 -18.78 23.81
N LEU A 149 24.47 -19.89 23.34
CA LEU A 149 24.69 -21.07 24.18
C LEU A 149 25.81 -20.81 25.21
N LYS A 150 25.87 -21.59 26.30
CA LYS A 150 26.73 -21.35 27.48
C LYS A 150 28.21 -21.03 27.19
N ASN A 151 28.75 -21.44 26.04
CA ASN A 151 30.15 -21.23 25.66
C ASN A 151 30.32 -20.16 24.55
N GLY A 152 29.29 -19.36 24.27
CA GLY A 152 29.27 -18.44 23.13
C GLY A 152 29.10 -19.14 21.78
N SER A 153 28.89 -20.47 21.78
CA SER A 153 28.70 -21.25 20.57
C SER A 153 27.37 -20.95 19.89
N THR A 154 27.36 -21.13 18.57
CA THR A 154 26.17 -21.09 17.74
C THR A 154 25.79 -22.50 17.32
N LEU A 155 24.50 -22.74 17.15
CA LEU A 155 23.95 -24.00 16.67
C LEU A 155 23.12 -23.73 15.42
N ASP A 156 23.54 -24.29 14.30
CA ASP A 156 22.75 -24.28 13.07
C ASP A 156 21.67 -25.36 13.13
N LEU A 157 20.41 -24.93 12.99
CA LEU A 157 19.23 -25.77 12.97
C LEU A 157 18.77 -26.09 11.55
N SER A 158 19.37 -25.50 10.53
CA SER A 158 18.94 -25.62 9.12
C SER A 158 18.94 -27.08 8.63
N SER A 159 19.93 -27.88 9.05
CA SER A 159 20.08 -29.30 8.68
C SER A 159 19.43 -30.28 9.67
N ARG A 160 18.76 -29.80 10.72
CA ARG A 160 18.08 -30.65 11.72
C ARG A 160 16.75 -31.17 11.17
N LYS A 161 16.14 -32.13 11.88
CA LYS A 161 14.83 -32.66 11.52
C LYS A 161 13.74 -31.60 11.76
N TRP A 162 13.15 -31.12 10.67
CA TRP A 162 11.99 -30.22 10.70
C TRP A 162 10.69 -31.00 10.63
N THR A 163 9.67 -30.51 11.35
CA THR A 163 8.29 -30.96 11.18
C THR A 163 7.50 -29.76 10.67
N CYS A 164 6.90 -29.90 9.49
CA CYS A 164 6.11 -28.83 8.89
C CYS A 164 4.63 -29.16 9.06
N LYS A 165 3.85 -28.17 9.48
CA LYS A 165 2.40 -28.21 9.44
C LYS A 165 1.92 -27.13 8.46
N VAL A 166 1.13 -27.54 7.48
CA VAL A 166 0.44 -26.62 6.57
C VAL A 166 -0.82 -26.12 7.26
N GLY A 167 -1.04 -24.81 7.22
CA GLY A 167 -2.24 -24.17 7.77
C GLY A 167 -2.35 -24.21 9.28
N LEU A 168 -3.45 -23.63 9.77
CA LEU A 168 -3.80 -23.52 11.17
C LEU A 168 -4.80 -24.59 11.55
N LYS A 169 -4.78 -25.03 12.81
CA LYS A 169 -5.76 -26.00 13.33
C LYS A 169 -7.21 -25.53 13.15
N GLY A 170 -7.46 -24.21 13.21
CA GLY A 170 -8.79 -23.64 12.97
C GLY A 170 -9.27 -23.81 11.52
N GLU A 171 -8.34 -23.80 10.57
CA GLU A 171 -8.64 -24.04 9.14
C GLU A 171 -8.97 -25.52 8.92
N ASP A 172 -8.18 -26.45 9.49
CA ASP A 172 -8.45 -27.89 9.42
C ASP A 172 -9.84 -28.26 9.98
N LEU A 173 -10.27 -27.54 11.03
CA LEU A 173 -11.57 -27.73 11.66
C LEU A 173 -12.72 -27.02 10.92
N GLY A 174 -12.42 -26.23 9.89
CA GLY A 174 -13.42 -25.47 9.14
C GLY A 174 -14.11 -24.37 9.94
N LEU A 175 -13.43 -23.76 10.92
CA LEU A 175 -14.03 -22.75 11.82
C LEU A 175 -14.60 -21.56 11.06
N SER A 176 -14.04 -21.23 9.89
CA SER A 176 -14.55 -20.18 8.98
C SER A 176 -16.02 -20.34 8.61
N SER A 177 -16.53 -21.59 8.56
CA SER A 177 -17.95 -21.87 8.29
C SER A 177 -18.88 -21.46 9.44
N GLY A 178 -18.34 -21.34 10.66
CA GLY A 178 -19.11 -21.07 11.88
C GLY A 178 -19.98 -22.21 12.40
N SER A 179 -20.05 -23.33 11.68
CA SER A 179 -20.83 -24.52 12.07
C SER A 179 -20.03 -25.52 12.91
N SER A 180 -18.71 -25.43 12.86
CA SER A 180 -17.78 -26.31 13.55
C SER A 180 -17.03 -25.60 14.69
N GLY A 181 -16.45 -26.40 15.59
CA GLY A 181 -15.58 -25.94 16.67
C GLY A 181 -16.25 -25.81 18.05
N GLN A 182 -15.41 -25.93 19.08
CA GLN A 182 -15.76 -25.62 20.46
C GLN A 182 -15.51 -24.12 20.70
N TRP A 183 -16.58 -23.34 20.80
CA TRP A 183 -16.51 -21.89 21.03
C TRP A 183 -16.66 -21.59 22.52
N ASN A 184 -15.74 -20.80 23.07
CA ASN A 184 -15.81 -20.40 24.46
C ASN A 184 -16.59 -19.08 24.60
N SER A 185 -17.76 -19.14 25.21
CA SER A 185 -18.59 -17.97 25.50
C SER A 185 -18.27 -17.41 26.90
N GLN A 186 -17.14 -16.72 27.02
CA GLN A 186 -16.77 -15.98 28.23
C GLN A 186 -17.21 -14.51 28.14
N SER A 187 -17.49 -13.88 29.29
CA SER A 187 -17.83 -12.46 29.38
C SER A 187 -16.67 -11.54 28.98
N THR A 188 -15.44 -11.98 29.22
CA THR A 188 -14.21 -11.31 28.79
C THR A 188 -13.57 -12.08 27.65
N LEU A 189 -13.46 -11.46 26.48
CA LEU A 189 -12.75 -12.03 25.35
C LEU A 189 -11.23 -12.02 25.62
N PRO A 190 -10.49 -13.08 25.23
CA PRO A 190 -9.04 -13.06 25.33
C PRO A 190 -8.50 -11.90 24.50
N THR A 191 -7.52 -11.16 25.02
CA THR A 191 -6.80 -10.10 24.31
C THR A 191 -5.32 -10.21 24.62
N ASN A 192 -4.47 -9.56 23.83
CA ASN A 192 -3.00 -9.64 23.92
C ASN A 192 -2.45 -11.08 23.76
N GLN A 193 -3.20 -11.95 23.08
CA GLN A 193 -2.81 -13.32 22.77
C GLN A 193 -2.90 -13.54 21.26
N PRO A 194 -1.83 -14.01 20.59
CA PRO A 194 -1.84 -14.23 19.16
C PRO A 194 -2.65 -15.49 18.80
N LEU A 195 -3.00 -15.60 17.52
CA LEU A 195 -3.65 -16.77 16.91
C LEU A 195 -5.02 -17.13 17.51
N ILE A 196 -5.86 -16.11 17.73
CA ILE A 196 -7.20 -16.27 18.31
C ILE A 196 -8.28 -16.22 17.22
N TRP A 197 -9.27 -17.10 17.34
CA TRP A 197 -10.49 -17.07 16.54
C TRP A 197 -11.62 -16.43 17.33
N TYR A 198 -12.26 -15.41 16.77
CA TYR A 198 -13.46 -14.81 17.34
C TYR A 198 -14.67 -15.07 16.45
N LYS A 199 -15.83 -15.15 17.09
CA LYS A 199 -17.12 -15.34 16.44
C LYS A 199 -18.15 -14.45 17.10
N THR A 200 -18.94 -13.78 16.29
CA THR A 200 -20.10 -13.01 16.75
C THR A 200 -21.25 -13.13 15.76
N ASN A 201 -22.45 -12.76 16.20
CA ASN A 201 -23.61 -12.63 15.31
C ASN A 201 -24.02 -11.16 15.22
N PHE A 202 -24.49 -10.74 14.05
CA PHE A 202 -24.95 -9.38 13.82
C PHE A 202 -26.16 -9.35 12.88
N VAL A 203 -26.96 -8.29 13.01
CA VAL A 203 -28.08 -7.98 12.11
C VAL A 203 -27.54 -7.13 10.95
N ALA A 204 -28.00 -7.38 9.72
CA ALA A 204 -27.54 -6.59 8.59
C ALA A 204 -27.98 -5.11 8.75
N PRO A 205 -27.11 -4.13 8.41
CA PRO A 205 -27.52 -2.73 8.38
C PRO A 205 -28.70 -2.51 7.43
N SER A 206 -29.65 -1.66 7.82
CA SER A 206 -30.82 -1.34 6.99
C SER A 206 -30.43 -0.61 5.70
N GLY A 207 -31.15 -0.92 4.61
CA GLY A 207 -31.01 -0.24 3.32
C GLY A 207 -30.10 -0.96 2.32
N SER A 208 -29.94 -0.35 1.15
CA SER A 208 -29.22 -0.91 -0.01
C SER A 208 -27.78 -0.39 -0.16
N ASN A 209 -27.29 0.39 0.82
CA ASN A 209 -25.95 0.98 0.76
C ASN A 209 -24.85 -0.07 0.96
N PRO A 210 -23.73 0.00 0.24
CA PRO A 210 -22.59 -0.89 0.45
C PRO A 210 -22.15 -0.93 1.92
N VAL A 211 -21.94 -2.15 2.42
CA VAL A 211 -21.55 -2.39 3.81
C VAL A 211 -20.04 -2.65 3.87
N ALA A 212 -19.40 -2.12 4.91
CA ALA A 212 -18.02 -2.44 5.25
C ALA A 212 -17.90 -2.71 6.75
N ILE A 213 -16.91 -3.53 7.11
CA ILE A 213 -16.47 -3.70 8.49
C ILE A 213 -15.25 -2.82 8.71
N ASP A 214 -15.29 -2.01 9.76
CA ASP A 214 -14.12 -1.29 10.26
C ASP A 214 -13.39 -2.18 11.26
N PHE A 215 -12.20 -2.64 10.87
CA PHE A 215 -11.33 -3.45 11.74
C PHE A 215 -10.41 -2.58 12.61
N THR A 216 -10.70 -1.28 12.78
CA THR A 216 -9.98 -0.43 13.72
C THR A 216 -9.86 -1.11 15.10
N GLY A 217 -8.65 -1.05 15.67
CA GLY A 217 -8.32 -1.73 16.91
C GLY A 217 -7.81 -3.16 16.73
N MET A 218 -7.98 -3.79 15.56
CA MET A 218 -7.43 -5.12 15.23
C MET A 218 -5.99 -5.08 14.71
N GLY A 219 -5.36 -6.24 14.57
CA GLY A 219 -3.95 -6.36 14.21
C GLY A 219 -3.78 -6.75 12.75
N ARG A 220 -3.77 -8.07 12.53
CA ARG A 220 -3.68 -8.71 11.21
C ARG A 220 -4.45 -10.01 11.26
N GLY A 221 -5.12 -10.35 10.16
CA GLY A 221 -5.91 -11.56 10.13
C GLY A 221 -6.68 -11.77 8.85
N GLU A 222 -7.64 -12.67 8.91
CA GLU A 222 -8.64 -12.92 7.87
C GLU A 222 -10.03 -12.98 8.51
N ALA A 223 -11.05 -12.57 7.75
CA ALA A 223 -12.41 -12.56 8.23
C ALA A 223 -13.38 -13.21 7.23
N TRP A 224 -14.46 -13.75 7.77
CA TRP A 224 -15.51 -14.42 7.04
C TRP A 224 -16.88 -13.92 7.50
N VAL A 225 -17.78 -13.73 6.55
CA VAL A 225 -19.20 -13.45 6.80
C VAL A 225 -20.02 -14.59 6.22
N ASN A 226 -20.80 -15.26 7.06
CA ASN A 226 -21.64 -16.40 6.67
C ASN A 226 -20.87 -17.50 5.91
N GLY A 227 -19.63 -17.76 6.33
CA GLY A 227 -18.74 -18.75 5.70
C GLY A 227 -17.96 -18.25 4.48
N GLN A 228 -18.25 -17.04 3.97
CA GLN A 228 -17.56 -16.45 2.83
C GLN A 228 -16.40 -15.57 3.29
N SER A 229 -15.19 -15.79 2.75
CA SER A 229 -14.04 -14.94 3.07
C SER A 229 -14.24 -13.53 2.50
N ILE A 230 -14.14 -12.52 3.36
CA ILE A 230 -14.09 -11.10 2.96
C ILE A 230 -12.64 -10.63 2.79
N GLY A 231 -11.68 -11.55 2.90
CA GLY A 231 -10.27 -11.30 2.71
C GLY A 231 -9.50 -10.95 3.98
N ARG A 232 -8.22 -10.63 3.76
CA ARG A 232 -7.25 -10.33 4.81
C ARG A 232 -7.41 -8.90 5.29
N TYR A 233 -7.40 -8.70 6.61
CA TYR A 233 -7.35 -7.39 7.22
C TYR A 233 -5.97 -7.11 7.83
N TRP A 234 -5.52 -5.86 7.72
CA TRP A 234 -4.28 -5.38 8.32
C TRP A 234 -4.31 -3.86 8.59
N PRO A 235 -5.23 -3.39 9.46
CA PRO A 235 -5.45 -1.97 9.74
C PRO A 235 -4.30 -1.31 10.51
N THR A 236 -3.32 -2.07 10.98
CA THR A 236 -2.10 -1.52 11.58
C THR A 236 -0.99 -1.24 10.55
N TYR A 237 -1.13 -1.71 9.32
CA TYR A 237 -0.11 -1.55 8.31
C TYR A 237 -0.10 -0.13 7.73
N ILE A 238 0.99 0.59 8.03
CA ILE A 238 1.34 1.88 7.45
C ILE A 238 2.52 1.62 6.50
N GLY A 239 2.25 1.57 5.19
CA GLY A 239 3.30 1.29 4.20
C GLY A 239 4.29 2.44 4.04
N SER A 240 5.51 2.13 3.57
CA SER A 240 6.55 3.13 3.28
C SER A 240 6.09 4.16 2.25
N TYR A 241 6.26 5.43 2.58
CA TYR A 241 5.76 6.61 1.88
C TYR A 241 6.86 7.34 1.10
N ASN A 242 6.54 7.78 -0.11
CA ASN A 242 7.22 8.90 -0.77
C ASN A 242 6.22 9.70 -1.64
N SER A 243 6.67 10.85 -2.12
CA SER A 243 5.88 11.83 -2.89
C SER A 243 5.31 11.31 -4.22
N PHE A 244 5.81 10.17 -4.73
CA PHE A 244 5.32 9.54 -5.95
C PHE A 244 4.38 8.36 -5.70
N LYS A 245 4.31 7.85 -4.45
CA LYS A 245 3.57 6.63 -4.12
C LYS A 245 2.25 6.88 -3.39
N CYS A 246 2.12 7.98 -2.65
CA CYS A 246 0.91 8.27 -1.89
C CYS A 246 0.13 9.44 -2.48
N LEU A 247 -0.99 9.12 -3.13
CA LEU A 247 -1.89 10.11 -3.73
C LEU A 247 -2.82 10.76 -2.69
N LYS A 248 -3.22 10.03 -1.64
CA LYS A 248 -4.13 10.48 -0.57
C LYS A 248 -3.90 9.72 0.74
N ASN A 249 -4.25 10.32 1.89
CA ASN A 249 -4.25 9.72 3.24
C ASN A 249 -2.89 9.16 3.71
N CYS A 250 -1.81 9.88 3.47
CA CYS A 250 -0.47 9.44 3.83
C CYS A 250 -0.26 9.36 5.35
N GLY A 251 0.52 8.37 5.81
CA GLY A 251 0.76 8.13 7.24
C GLY A 251 -0.44 7.53 7.99
N LYS A 252 -1.56 7.26 7.30
CA LYS A 252 -2.69 6.53 7.85
C LYS A 252 -2.58 5.04 7.50
N PRO A 253 -3.32 4.15 8.21
CA PRO A 253 -3.49 2.77 7.79
C PRO A 253 -3.84 2.66 6.30
N SER A 254 -3.20 1.70 5.63
CA SER A 254 -3.45 1.41 4.21
C SER A 254 -4.93 1.11 3.93
N GLN A 255 -5.60 0.41 4.83
CA GLN A 255 -7.02 0.10 4.77
C GLN A 255 -7.57 -0.15 6.17
N THR A 256 -8.70 0.49 6.50
CA THR A 256 -9.44 0.23 7.75
C THR A 256 -10.82 -0.39 7.49
N LEU A 257 -11.43 -0.03 6.36
CA LEU A 257 -12.76 -0.49 5.95
C LEU A 257 -12.64 -1.64 4.94
N TYR A 258 -13.32 -2.74 5.24
CA TYR A 258 -13.30 -3.98 4.45
C TYR A 258 -14.70 -4.29 3.96
N HIS A 259 -14.86 -4.32 2.63
CA HIS A 259 -16.15 -4.43 1.99
C HIS A 259 -16.82 -5.80 2.25
N VAL A 260 -18.11 -5.78 2.58
CA VAL A 260 -18.96 -6.96 2.69
C VAL A 260 -20.04 -6.86 1.62
N PRO A 261 -20.03 -7.74 0.60
CA PRO A 261 -21.07 -7.76 -0.41
C PRO A 261 -22.46 -7.91 0.22
N GLN A 262 -23.40 -7.03 -0.13
CA GLN A 262 -24.76 -7.09 0.42
C GLN A 262 -25.44 -8.43 0.13
N SER A 263 -25.15 -9.05 -1.02
CA SER A 263 -25.70 -10.35 -1.40
C SER A 263 -25.27 -11.50 -0.49
N TRP A 264 -24.26 -11.32 0.36
CA TRP A 264 -23.82 -12.30 1.34
C TRP A 264 -24.54 -12.15 2.69
N LEU A 265 -25.28 -11.05 2.89
CA LEU A 265 -25.96 -10.74 4.14
C LEU A 265 -27.41 -11.25 4.14
N GLN A 266 -27.78 -11.82 5.28
CA GLN A 266 -29.14 -12.16 5.64
C GLN A 266 -29.74 -11.03 6.49
N PRO A 267 -31.05 -10.72 6.40
CA PRO A 267 -31.64 -9.59 7.11
C PRO A 267 -31.47 -9.66 8.64
N ASN A 268 -31.74 -10.84 9.22
CA ASN A 268 -31.95 -10.96 10.67
C ASN A 268 -30.75 -11.52 11.44
N ARG A 269 -29.93 -12.35 10.80
CA ARG A 269 -28.85 -13.05 11.50
C ARG A 269 -27.72 -13.41 10.55
N ASN A 270 -26.58 -12.78 10.78
CA ASN A 270 -25.31 -13.06 10.11
C ASN A 270 -24.29 -13.50 11.15
N THR A 271 -23.33 -14.32 10.73
CA THR A 271 -22.21 -14.73 11.56
C THR A 271 -20.93 -14.11 11.00
N LEU A 272 -20.23 -13.35 11.84
CA LEU A 272 -18.89 -12.84 11.56
C LEU A 272 -17.88 -13.72 12.30
N ILE A 273 -16.91 -14.24 11.57
CA ILE A 273 -15.77 -14.98 12.11
C ILE A 273 -14.51 -14.27 11.68
N LEU A 274 -13.55 -14.17 12.58
CA LEU A 274 -12.25 -13.61 12.26
C LEU A 274 -11.15 -14.37 12.98
N PHE A 275 -10.03 -14.54 12.28
CA PHE A 275 -8.79 -15.05 12.82
C PHE A 275 -7.84 -13.87 13.05
N GLU A 276 -7.45 -13.60 14.29
CA GLU A 276 -6.55 -12.52 14.68
C GLU A 276 -5.17 -13.08 15.04
N GLU A 277 -4.17 -12.64 14.30
CA GLU A 277 -2.81 -13.15 14.42
C GLU A 277 -2.00 -12.45 15.51
N SER A 278 -2.19 -11.13 15.68
CA SER A 278 -1.33 -10.28 16.53
C SER A 278 -1.88 -10.10 17.95
N GLY A 279 -3.08 -10.59 18.23
CA GLY A 279 -3.69 -10.57 19.57
C GLY A 279 -4.29 -9.24 20.00
N ARG A 280 -4.90 -8.54 19.06
CA ARG A 280 -5.58 -7.26 19.32
C ARG A 280 -7.00 -7.42 19.87
N ASN A 281 -7.65 -6.30 20.20
CA ASN A 281 -8.95 -6.26 20.89
C ASN A 281 -10.13 -6.10 19.89
N PRO A 282 -11.07 -7.06 19.82
CA PRO A 282 -12.20 -7.03 18.88
C PRO A 282 -13.31 -6.04 19.26
N MET A 283 -13.28 -5.43 20.45
CA MET A 283 -14.36 -4.56 20.93
C MET A 283 -14.51 -3.24 20.16
N GLN A 284 -13.51 -2.86 19.35
CA GLN A 284 -13.55 -1.65 18.52
C GLN A 284 -14.07 -1.91 17.09
N ILE A 285 -14.33 -3.17 16.73
CA ILE A 285 -14.88 -3.52 15.42
C ILE A 285 -16.27 -2.90 15.29
N SER A 286 -16.51 -2.22 14.17
CA SER A 286 -17.80 -1.62 13.89
C SER A 286 -18.21 -1.81 12.43
N PHE A 287 -19.48 -1.56 12.13
CA PHE A 287 -20.00 -1.61 10.77
C PHE A 287 -20.19 -0.19 10.24
N ALA A 288 -19.84 0.00 8.97
CA ALA A 288 -20.05 1.25 8.26
C ALA A 288 -20.87 0.99 6.99
N THR A 289 -21.76 1.92 6.65
CA THR A 289 -22.45 1.94 5.36
C THR A 289 -21.93 3.10 4.53
N ARG A 290 -21.56 2.86 3.28
CA ARG A 290 -21.14 3.93 2.37
C ARG A 290 -22.36 4.54 1.68
N GLN A 291 -22.69 5.78 2.03
CA GLN A 291 -23.70 6.54 1.28
C GLN A 291 -23.05 7.17 0.03
N ILE A 292 -23.65 6.96 -1.14
CA ILE A 292 -23.22 7.62 -2.37
C ILE A 292 -23.78 9.05 -2.34
N GLY A 293 -22.95 10.01 -1.97
CA GLY A 293 -23.36 11.42 -1.86
C GLY A 293 -23.44 12.16 -3.20
N SER A 294 -22.64 11.74 -4.18
CA SER A 294 -22.62 12.30 -5.54
C SER A 294 -22.23 11.24 -6.57
N VAL A 295 -22.81 11.32 -7.76
CA VAL A 295 -22.39 10.58 -8.95
C VAL A 295 -21.56 11.52 -9.82
N CYS A 296 -20.37 11.07 -10.22
CA CYS A 296 -19.40 11.90 -10.93
C CYS A 296 -18.84 11.20 -12.15
N SER A 297 -18.44 11.99 -13.15
CA SER A 297 -17.72 11.51 -14.32
C SER A 297 -16.78 12.60 -14.82
N HIS A 298 -15.57 12.22 -15.24
CA HIS A 298 -14.58 13.12 -15.83
C HIS A 298 -13.96 12.45 -17.05
N VAL A 299 -14.24 13.00 -18.22
CA VAL A 299 -13.79 12.46 -19.51
C VAL A 299 -13.02 13.55 -20.24
N SER A 300 -11.85 13.21 -20.78
CA SER A 300 -11.07 14.07 -21.68
C SER A 300 -11.34 13.68 -23.14
N GLY A 301 -11.26 14.66 -24.05
CA GLY A 301 -11.28 14.43 -25.49
C GLY A 301 -10.19 13.47 -26.00
N SER A 302 -9.18 13.19 -25.16
CA SER A 302 -8.10 12.24 -25.43
C SER A 302 -8.30 10.85 -24.78
N HIS A 303 -9.43 10.58 -24.12
CA HIS A 303 -9.68 9.25 -23.56
C HIS A 303 -9.86 8.21 -24.68
N PRO A 304 -9.24 7.02 -24.57
CA PRO A 304 -9.51 5.94 -25.50
C PRO A 304 -10.95 5.44 -25.34
N PRO A 305 -11.53 4.82 -26.39
CA PRO A 305 -12.84 4.19 -26.28
C PRO A 305 -12.83 3.05 -25.25
N PRO A 306 -13.99 2.64 -24.72
CA PRO A 306 -14.13 1.41 -23.92
C PRO A 306 -13.48 0.19 -24.59
N VAL A 307 -12.89 -0.69 -23.78
CA VAL A 307 -12.17 -1.89 -24.27
C VAL A 307 -13.06 -2.80 -25.13
N ASP A 308 -14.35 -2.85 -24.86
CA ASP A 308 -15.33 -3.64 -25.62
C ASP A 308 -15.49 -3.17 -27.08
N LEU A 309 -15.08 -1.93 -27.38
CA LEU A 309 -15.10 -1.33 -28.71
C LEU A 309 -13.75 -1.45 -29.45
N TRP A 310 -12.73 -2.05 -28.83
CA TRP A 310 -11.40 -2.16 -29.45
C TRP A 310 -11.32 -3.26 -30.51
N ASN A 311 -12.31 -4.15 -30.58
CA ASN A 311 -12.36 -5.29 -31.50
C ASN A 311 -13.32 -5.10 -32.68
N SER A 312 -13.98 -3.94 -32.81
CA SER A 312 -14.76 -3.64 -34.01
C SER A 312 -13.85 -3.00 -35.05
N ASP A 313 -13.88 -3.50 -36.29
CA ASP A 313 -13.25 -2.92 -37.49
C ASP A 313 -13.86 -1.54 -37.84
N THR A 314 -13.89 -0.61 -36.88
CA THR A 314 -14.29 0.77 -37.08
C THR A 314 -13.08 1.57 -37.58
N GLU A 315 -12.51 1.12 -38.71
CA GLU A 315 -11.83 2.01 -39.67
C GLU A 315 -12.85 2.74 -40.58
N SER A 316 -14.15 2.45 -40.44
CA SER A 316 -15.21 3.21 -41.11
C SER A 316 -15.58 4.48 -40.33
N GLU A 317 -14.90 5.59 -40.64
CA GLU A 317 -15.43 6.97 -40.70
C GLU A 317 -16.30 7.55 -39.55
N GLY A 318 -16.32 6.95 -38.36
CA GLY A 318 -16.95 7.50 -37.17
C GLY A 318 -15.93 7.80 -36.09
N LYS A 319 -15.51 9.06 -35.93
CA LYS A 319 -14.77 9.49 -34.72
C LYS A 319 -15.60 9.08 -33.50
N VAL A 320 -15.15 8.09 -32.73
CA VAL A 320 -15.79 7.76 -31.44
C VAL A 320 -15.63 8.98 -30.54
N VAL A 321 -16.73 9.68 -30.27
CA VAL A 321 -16.73 10.88 -29.44
C VAL A 321 -16.72 10.44 -27.98
N PRO A 322 -15.75 10.90 -27.16
CA PRO A 322 -15.77 10.63 -25.73
C PRO A 322 -17.05 11.15 -25.10
N LEU A 323 -17.72 10.32 -24.29
CA LEU A 323 -18.98 10.65 -23.63
C LEU A 323 -18.86 10.56 -22.12
N VAL A 324 -19.43 11.54 -21.44
CA VAL A 324 -19.70 11.47 -20.00
C VAL A 324 -20.98 10.69 -19.79
N SER A 325 -20.90 9.62 -18.99
CA SER A 325 -22.07 8.83 -18.56
C SER A 325 -22.29 9.02 -17.07
N LEU A 326 -23.50 9.41 -16.69
CA LEU A 326 -23.98 9.50 -15.31
C LEU A 326 -25.18 8.58 -15.16
N GLU A 327 -25.21 7.81 -14.07
CA GLU A 327 -26.32 6.91 -13.77
C GLU A 327 -26.54 6.89 -12.26
N CYS A 328 -27.79 7.06 -11.84
CA CYS A 328 -28.15 6.96 -10.44
C CYS A 328 -28.10 5.50 -9.98
N PRO A 329 -27.56 5.22 -8.78
CA PRO A 329 -27.27 3.85 -8.34
C PRO A 329 -28.53 3.03 -8.03
N TYR A 330 -29.69 3.66 -7.89
CA TYR A 330 -30.93 3.00 -7.52
C TYR A 330 -32.05 3.20 -8.57
N PRO A 331 -32.89 2.19 -8.85
CA PRO A 331 -33.84 2.20 -9.98
C PRO A 331 -34.86 3.35 -9.97
N ASN A 332 -35.22 3.83 -8.78
CA ASN A 332 -36.23 4.89 -8.61
C ASN A 332 -35.62 6.27 -8.37
N GLN A 333 -34.30 6.38 -8.47
CA GLN A 333 -33.63 7.66 -8.31
C GLN A 333 -33.48 8.38 -9.63
N VAL A 334 -33.59 9.70 -9.54
CA VAL A 334 -33.28 10.61 -10.64
C VAL A 334 -32.20 11.57 -10.21
N ILE A 335 -31.46 12.09 -11.19
CA ILE A 335 -30.52 13.17 -10.95
C ILE A 335 -31.32 14.38 -10.48
N SER A 336 -31.16 14.74 -9.21
CA SER A 336 -31.93 15.80 -8.56
C SER A 336 -31.26 17.16 -8.68
N SER A 337 -29.94 17.20 -8.77
CA SER A 337 -29.17 18.43 -8.95
C SER A 337 -27.79 18.17 -9.54
N ILE A 338 -27.26 19.17 -10.25
CA ILE A 338 -25.87 19.22 -10.69
C ILE A 338 -25.09 20.09 -9.69
N LYS A 339 -24.12 19.49 -9.00
CA LYS A 339 -23.27 20.17 -8.01
C LYS A 339 -22.09 20.88 -8.66
N PHE A 340 -21.57 20.31 -9.75
CA PHE A 340 -20.46 20.87 -10.49
C PHE A 340 -20.54 20.45 -11.95
N ALA A 341 -20.29 21.37 -12.87
CA ALA A 341 -20.06 21.07 -14.27
C ALA A 341 -19.03 22.03 -14.84
N SER A 342 -18.03 21.52 -15.55
CA SER A 342 -17.01 22.35 -16.17
C SER A 342 -16.48 21.68 -17.42
N PHE A 343 -16.53 22.39 -18.54
CA PHE A 343 -15.92 22.01 -19.81
C PHE A 343 -14.69 22.88 -20.07
N GLY A 344 -13.54 22.26 -20.39
CA GLY A 344 -12.26 22.93 -20.57
C GLY A 344 -11.15 22.17 -19.84
N MET A 345 -10.54 22.78 -18.82
CA MET A 345 -9.49 22.15 -17.99
C MET A 345 -9.89 22.04 -16.51
N PRO A 346 -11.00 21.37 -16.17
CA PRO A 346 -11.28 21.05 -14.76
C PRO A 346 -10.21 20.12 -14.19
N TYR A 347 -9.97 20.26 -12.89
CA TYR A 347 -9.05 19.40 -12.14
C TYR A 347 -9.65 19.03 -10.78
N GLY A 348 -9.04 18.05 -10.12
CA GLY A 348 -9.53 17.49 -8.86
C GLY A 348 -10.18 16.12 -9.06
N THR A 349 -10.94 15.70 -8.05
CA THR A 349 -11.63 14.39 -8.03
C THR A 349 -13.06 14.58 -7.56
N CYS A 350 -13.95 13.64 -7.89
CA CYS A 350 -15.35 13.62 -7.44
C CYS A 350 -15.52 14.09 -5.97
N GLY A 351 -16.39 15.09 -5.74
CA GLY A 351 -16.59 15.75 -4.45
C GLY A 351 -15.67 16.95 -4.18
N ASN A 352 -14.67 17.19 -5.04
CA ASN A 352 -13.72 18.30 -4.92
C ASN A 352 -13.20 18.73 -6.31
N PHE A 353 -14.09 18.76 -7.31
CA PHE A 353 -13.75 19.31 -8.61
C PHE A 353 -13.59 20.83 -8.53
N LYS A 354 -12.68 21.36 -9.32
CA LYS A 354 -12.40 22.78 -9.42
C LYS A 354 -12.33 23.21 -10.88
N HIS A 355 -12.78 24.43 -11.14
CA HIS A 355 -12.61 25.05 -12.44
C HIS A 355 -11.13 25.37 -12.69
N GLY A 356 -10.64 25.07 -13.89
CA GLY A 356 -9.36 25.56 -14.38
C GLY A 356 -9.45 26.95 -15.00
N HIS A 357 -8.30 27.45 -15.43
CA HIS A 357 -8.20 28.74 -16.15
C HIS A 357 -8.91 28.71 -17.51
N CYS A 358 -9.01 27.54 -18.14
CA CYS A 358 -9.83 27.34 -19.32
C CYS A 358 -11.18 26.73 -18.92
N ARG A 359 -12.26 27.51 -19.03
CA ARG A 359 -13.63 27.08 -18.74
C ARG A 359 -14.63 27.69 -19.72
N SER A 360 -15.60 26.89 -20.14
CA SER A 360 -16.80 27.32 -20.84
C SER A 360 -17.87 27.82 -19.86
N ASN A 361 -18.68 28.79 -20.30
CA ASN A 361 -19.83 29.29 -19.52
C ASN A 361 -21.08 28.44 -19.74
N GLU A 362 -21.10 27.64 -20.80
CA GLU A 362 -22.20 26.79 -21.27
C GLU A 362 -22.21 25.43 -20.55
N ALA A 363 -21.15 25.08 -19.82
CA ALA A 363 -21.09 23.80 -19.10
C ALA A 363 -22.19 23.62 -18.03
N LEU A 364 -22.82 24.70 -17.56
CA LEU A 364 -23.91 24.65 -16.56
C LEU A 364 -25.29 24.38 -17.17
N SER A 365 -25.47 24.47 -18.49
CA SER A 365 -26.76 24.22 -19.16
C SER A 365 -27.02 22.75 -19.48
N ILE A 366 -26.26 21.83 -18.88
CA ILE A 366 -26.41 20.39 -19.07
C ILE A 366 -27.77 19.92 -18.52
N ALA A 367 -28.62 19.40 -19.41
CA ALA A 367 -29.96 18.92 -19.10
C ALA A 367 -29.97 17.45 -18.65
N CYS A 368 -29.43 17.17 -17.46
CA CYS A 368 -29.50 15.83 -16.85
C CYS A 368 -30.51 15.70 -15.71
N ILE A 369 -31.02 16.82 -15.18
CA ILE A 369 -31.91 16.84 -14.02
C ILE A 369 -33.25 16.19 -14.39
N GLY A 370 -33.73 15.27 -13.54
CA GLY A 370 -34.98 14.53 -13.73
C GLY A 370 -34.84 13.18 -14.44
N SER A 371 -33.64 12.85 -14.95
CA SER A 371 -33.37 11.56 -15.59
C SER A 371 -32.64 10.60 -14.64
N SER A 372 -32.91 9.30 -14.74
CA SER A 372 -32.17 8.26 -14.00
C SER A 372 -30.76 8.00 -14.54
N SER A 373 -30.55 8.30 -15.83
CA SER A 373 -29.26 8.28 -16.50
C SER A 373 -29.13 9.44 -17.48
N CYS A 374 -27.90 9.89 -17.72
CA CYS A 374 -27.60 10.98 -18.63
C CYS A 374 -26.29 10.72 -19.36
N ARG A 375 -26.28 10.95 -20.67
CA ARG A 375 -25.09 10.85 -21.51
C ARG A 375 -24.83 12.19 -22.18
N ILE A 376 -23.61 12.68 -22.07
CA ILE A 376 -23.21 13.99 -22.57
C ILE A 376 -21.98 13.82 -23.44
N GLU A 377 -22.11 14.18 -24.72
CA GLU A 377 -21.00 14.14 -25.66
C GLU A 377 -20.07 15.34 -25.46
N LEU A 378 -18.76 15.11 -25.53
CA LEU A 378 -17.79 16.19 -25.54
C LEU A 378 -17.81 16.89 -26.91
N SER A 379 -18.53 18.00 -27.00
CA SER A 379 -18.64 18.78 -28.25
C SER A 379 -18.25 20.24 -28.04
N ILE A 380 -17.25 20.69 -28.80
CA ILE A 380 -16.88 22.12 -28.90
C ILE A 380 -18.03 22.94 -29.47
N ASN A 381 -18.88 22.35 -30.32
CA ASN A 381 -20.05 23.04 -30.85
C ASN A 381 -21.12 23.27 -29.75
N ALA A 382 -21.21 22.36 -28.79
CA ALA A 382 -22.19 22.45 -27.70
C ALA A 382 -21.72 23.35 -26.54
N PHE A 383 -20.43 23.29 -26.20
CA PHE A 383 -19.87 23.99 -25.04
C PHE A 383 -18.91 25.14 -25.40
N GLY A 384 -18.69 25.42 -26.69
CA GLY A 384 -17.72 26.41 -27.16
C GLY A 384 -16.26 25.94 -27.08
N ASP A 385 -15.35 26.77 -27.60
CA ASP A 385 -13.90 26.56 -27.47
C ASP A 385 -13.29 27.60 -26.52
N PRO A 386 -13.31 27.36 -25.20
CA PRO A 386 -12.80 28.32 -24.22
C PRO A 386 -11.28 28.52 -24.28
N CYS A 387 -10.54 27.62 -24.94
CA CYS A 387 -9.09 27.73 -25.11
C CYS A 387 -8.62 26.97 -26.36
N LYS A 388 -8.36 27.71 -27.45
CA LYS A 388 -7.90 27.13 -28.72
C LYS A 388 -6.58 26.38 -28.55
N GLY A 389 -6.47 25.22 -29.20
CA GLY A 389 -5.24 24.40 -29.21
C GLY A 389 -4.99 23.56 -27.95
N VAL A 390 -5.83 23.69 -26.91
CA VAL A 390 -5.71 22.88 -25.67
C VAL A 390 -6.72 21.74 -25.68
N ALA A 391 -6.35 20.56 -25.18
CA ALA A 391 -7.28 19.44 -25.03
C ALA A 391 -8.31 19.74 -23.92
N LYS A 392 -9.59 19.50 -24.22
CA LYS A 392 -10.69 19.76 -23.27
C LYS A 392 -11.15 18.47 -22.61
N SER A 393 -11.62 18.62 -21.39
CA SER A 393 -12.33 17.59 -20.65
C SER A 393 -13.61 18.14 -20.05
N LEU A 394 -14.59 17.26 -19.87
CA LEU A 394 -15.84 17.53 -19.19
C LEU A 394 -15.83 16.80 -17.86
N ALA A 395 -15.95 17.54 -16.76
CA ALA A 395 -16.15 17.00 -15.42
C ALA A 395 -17.54 17.40 -14.93
N VAL A 396 -18.33 16.41 -14.52
CA VAL A 396 -19.68 16.61 -13.97
C VAL A 396 -19.79 15.88 -12.63
N GLU A 397 -20.37 16.56 -11.65
CA GLU A 397 -20.80 16.01 -10.36
C GLU A 397 -22.27 16.30 -10.15
N SER A 398 -23.02 15.28 -9.77
CA SER A 398 -24.47 15.34 -9.60
C SER A 398 -24.90 14.61 -8.33
N SER A 399 -26.07 14.95 -7.81
CA SER A 399 -26.74 14.19 -6.75
C SER A 399 -27.98 13.49 -7.29
N CYS A 400 -28.24 12.31 -6.76
CA CYS A 400 -29.44 11.53 -7.03
C CYS A 400 -30.39 11.61 -5.83
N ALA A 401 -31.69 11.73 -6.07
CA ALA A 401 -32.72 11.67 -5.02
C ALA A 401 -33.79 10.65 -5.40
#